data_AF-A0A6I4A1K1-F1
#
_entry.id   AF-A0A6I4A1K1-F1
#
_cell.length_a   1.000
_cell.length_b   1.000
_cell.length_c   1.000
_cell.angle_alpha   90.00
_cell.angle_beta   90.00
_cell.angle_gamma   90.00
#
_symmetry.space_group_name_H-M   'P 1'
#
loop_
_entity.id
_entity.type
_entity.pdbx_description
1 polymer ?
#
loop_
_entity_poly.entity_id
_entity_poly.type
_entity_poly.pdbx_seq_one_letter_code
_entity_poly.pdbx_strand_id
1 'polypeptide(L)'
;MSDTDPAGRARISLFVGKGGVGKSTVATATAVRDARAGQRVLIVSTDQAHSTGDVLGADVPPTGLRVPTQVPVDDGAGVVLDAMALDTLALLEARWREVAAVLVARFPESDVGDVAPEELSALPGIQEVLGLHEVAELAASGNWDHVIVDCASTADAMRMLTLPAAFALYLEKAWPRHRRLSVGLADAKTAAMVVLVERLAAATEALGELLDQPDVTAHLVLTPERVVVAEAVRTLASLTLLGVHVSELIVNQVLVQDDSYEYVNLPAHPAFDWYAERIAEQRSMLSDLDAAVGDVRLVLVPHLAGEPIGPKALGELLDASRLRHGAPPPAPPRPVVDRESGSGLAAVYRLRIELPQIDPESLTLGRVDDDLIIGSGGTRRRVPLASVLRRCIVTGASLRGCELTVRFRPDPEVWPK
;
A
#
# COMPACT_ATOMS: atom_id res chain seq x y z
N MET A 1 0.09 -32.70 -2.71
CA MET A 1 -0.97 -32.68 -1.69
C MET A 1 -1.64 -31.34 -1.80
N SER A 2 -2.85 -31.35 -2.34
CA SER A 2 -3.69 -30.18 -2.58
C SER A 2 -4.19 -29.64 -1.25
N ASP A 3 -3.72 -28.45 -0.90
CA ASP A 3 -4.24 -27.68 0.23
C ASP A 3 -5.44 -26.90 -0.28
N THR A 4 -6.65 -27.40 0.00
CA THR A 4 -7.90 -26.66 -0.22
C THR A 4 -8.02 -25.64 0.91
N ASP A 5 -7.69 -24.40 0.60
CA ASP A 5 -7.76 -23.21 1.45
C ASP A 5 -9.19 -22.99 1.99
N PRO A 6 -9.39 -22.68 3.29
CA PRO A 6 -10.71 -22.58 3.88
C PRO A 6 -11.38 -21.26 3.47
N ALA A 7 -12.06 -21.24 2.31
CA ALA A 7 -12.85 -20.10 1.80
C ALA A 7 -12.19 -18.74 2.12
N GLY A 8 -10.93 -18.60 1.70
CA GLY A 8 -10.05 -17.49 2.08
C GLY A 8 -10.39 -16.21 1.34
N ARG A 9 -10.21 -15.07 2.03
CA ARG A 9 -10.21 -13.72 1.44
C ARG A 9 -9.25 -13.66 0.24
N ALA A 10 -9.60 -12.88 -0.78
CA ALA A 10 -8.72 -12.67 -1.93
C ALA A 10 -7.40 -12.00 -1.52
N ARG A 11 -6.30 -12.40 -2.19
CA ARG A 11 -5.04 -11.66 -2.14
C ARG A 11 -5.24 -10.23 -2.65
N ILE A 12 -4.56 -9.25 -2.07
CA ILE A 12 -4.58 -7.86 -2.52
C ILE A 12 -3.18 -7.44 -3.00
N SER A 13 -3.07 -6.92 -4.22
CA SER A 13 -1.82 -6.41 -4.79
C SER A 13 -1.95 -4.94 -5.16
N LEU A 14 -1.25 -4.07 -4.45
CA LEU A 14 -1.27 -2.61 -4.62
C LEU A 14 -0.15 -2.18 -5.58
N PHE A 15 -0.48 -1.57 -6.71
CA PHE A 15 0.51 -1.04 -7.64
C PHE A 15 0.82 0.43 -7.34
N VAL A 16 2.04 0.69 -6.87
CA VAL A 16 2.48 2.00 -6.38
C VAL A 16 3.67 2.51 -7.20
N GLY A 17 3.74 3.81 -7.41
CA GLY A 17 4.82 4.43 -8.19
C GLY A 17 4.49 5.86 -8.59
N LYS A 18 5.51 6.58 -9.07
CA LYS A 18 5.35 7.96 -9.54
C LYS A 18 4.34 8.03 -10.70
N GLY A 19 3.65 9.15 -10.85
CA GLY A 19 2.80 9.39 -12.04
C GLY A 19 3.60 9.27 -13.34
N GLY A 20 3.03 8.61 -14.35
CA GLY A 20 3.64 8.45 -15.67
C GLY A 20 4.54 7.23 -15.88
N VAL A 21 4.79 6.41 -14.85
CA VAL A 21 5.68 5.22 -14.97
C VAL A 21 5.00 3.98 -15.58
N GLY A 22 3.71 4.07 -15.94
CA GLY A 22 2.92 2.97 -16.50
C GLY A 22 2.36 1.98 -15.48
N LYS A 23 2.00 2.44 -14.26
CA LYS A 23 1.37 1.61 -13.22
C LYS A 23 0.11 0.91 -13.72
N SER A 24 -0.81 1.66 -14.30
CA SER A 24 -2.08 1.16 -14.84
C SER A 24 -1.85 0.09 -15.89
N THR A 25 -0.87 0.28 -16.78
CA THR A 25 -0.47 -0.70 -17.78
C THR A 25 0.00 -2.01 -17.14
N VAL A 26 0.94 -1.94 -16.19
CA VAL A 26 1.51 -3.13 -15.55
C VAL A 26 0.51 -3.83 -14.63
N ALA A 27 -0.30 -3.08 -13.89
CA ALA A 27 -1.36 -3.61 -13.03
C ALA A 27 -2.41 -4.36 -13.87
N THR A 28 -2.88 -3.74 -14.96
CA THR A 28 -3.85 -4.34 -15.88
C THR A 28 -3.28 -5.56 -16.59
N ALA A 29 -2.02 -5.49 -17.04
CA ALA A 29 -1.37 -6.64 -17.65
C ALA A 29 -1.25 -7.80 -16.66
N THR A 30 -0.93 -7.52 -15.39
CA THR A 30 -0.90 -8.52 -14.32
C THR A 30 -2.26 -9.16 -14.13
N ALA A 31 -3.33 -8.35 -14.14
CA ALA A 31 -4.70 -8.84 -14.02
C ALA A 31 -5.11 -9.74 -15.18
N VAL A 32 -4.76 -9.36 -16.41
CA VAL A 32 -5.00 -10.17 -17.62
C VAL A 32 -4.25 -11.50 -17.55
N ARG A 33 -2.97 -11.48 -17.16
CA ARG A 33 -2.17 -12.71 -16.99
C ARG A 33 -2.79 -13.66 -15.97
N ASP A 34 -3.16 -13.13 -14.81
CA ASP A 34 -3.71 -13.95 -13.72
C ASP A 34 -5.10 -14.51 -14.09
N ALA A 35 -5.93 -13.73 -14.79
CA ALA A 35 -7.20 -14.20 -15.33
C ALA A 35 -7.00 -15.32 -16.38
N ARG A 36 -6.05 -15.14 -17.32
CA ARG A 36 -5.67 -16.18 -18.30
C ARG A 36 -5.09 -17.44 -17.66
N ALA A 37 -4.49 -17.32 -16.49
CA ALA A 37 -4.05 -18.45 -15.68
C ALA A 37 -5.20 -19.17 -14.93
N GLY A 38 -6.44 -18.72 -15.11
CA GLY A 38 -7.65 -19.34 -14.54
C GLY A 38 -8.05 -18.82 -13.17
N GLN A 39 -7.45 -17.72 -12.68
CA GLN A 39 -7.85 -17.10 -11.42
C GLN A 39 -9.09 -16.22 -11.62
N ARG A 40 -9.94 -16.11 -10.59
CA ARG A 40 -10.99 -15.10 -10.53
C ARG A 40 -10.36 -13.79 -10.11
N VAL A 41 -10.21 -12.86 -11.05
CA VAL A 41 -9.46 -11.61 -10.84
C VAL A 41 -10.38 -10.40 -10.92
N LEU A 42 -10.18 -9.47 -9.99
CA LEU A 42 -10.74 -8.13 -10.03
C LEU A 42 -9.61 -7.11 -10.11
N ILE A 43 -9.61 -6.25 -11.11
CA ILE A 43 -8.80 -5.02 -11.11
C ILE A 43 -9.64 -3.83 -10.66
N VAL A 44 -9.15 -3.09 -9.67
CA VAL A 44 -9.78 -1.90 -9.10
C VAL A 44 -8.88 -0.71 -9.36
N SER A 45 -9.38 0.29 -10.07
CA SER A 45 -8.73 1.59 -10.19
C SER A 45 -9.22 2.51 -9.07
N THR A 46 -8.28 3.08 -8.32
CA THR A 46 -8.58 4.20 -7.42
C THR A 46 -8.26 5.55 -8.08
N ASP A 47 -7.88 5.55 -9.36
CA ASP A 47 -7.53 6.75 -10.11
C ASP A 47 -8.77 7.36 -10.76
N GLN A 48 -9.04 8.62 -10.42
CA GLN A 48 -10.11 9.40 -11.04
C GLN A 48 -9.78 9.79 -12.49
N ALA A 49 -8.54 9.57 -12.96
CA ALA A 49 -8.18 9.77 -14.37
C ALA A 49 -8.63 8.61 -15.29
N HIS A 50 -9.25 7.55 -14.75
CA HIS A 50 -9.92 6.46 -15.48
C HIS A 50 -9.04 5.67 -16.48
N SER A 51 -7.74 5.67 -16.25
CA SER A 51 -6.72 5.06 -17.12
C SER A 51 -6.88 3.54 -17.32
N THR A 52 -7.51 2.81 -16.39
CA THR A 52 -7.66 1.36 -16.49
C THR A 52 -8.59 0.93 -17.63
N GLY A 53 -9.68 1.67 -17.88
CA GLY A 53 -10.59 1.38 -19.00
C GLY A 53 -9.90 1.58 -20.35
N ASP A 54 -9.16 2.70 -20.48
CA ASP A 54 -8.37 3.01 -21.67
C ASP A 54 -7.32 1.93 -21.95
N VAL A 55 -6.58 1.50 -20.93
CA VAL A 55 -5.57 0.44 -21.04
C VAL A 55 -6.20 -0.91 -21.42
N LEU A 56 -7.39 -1.23 -20.88
CA LEU A 56 -8.15 -2.43 -21.25
C LEU A 56 -8.78 -2.34 -22.65
N GLY A 57 -8.88 -1.15 -23.23
CA GLY A 57 -9.68 -0.93 -24.44
C GLY A 57 -11.16 -1.25 -24.23
N ALA A 58 -11.68 -1.04 -23.02
CA ALA A 58 -13.05 -1.37 -22.62
C ALA A 58 -13.68 -0.23 -21.82
N ASP A 59 -14.98 -0.04 -21.95
CA ASP A 59 -15.73 0.95 -21.18
C ASP A 59 -15.91 0.47 -19.72
N VAL A 60 -15.16 1.07 -18.81
CA VAL A 60 -15.21 0.79 -17.36
C VAL A 60 -15.66 2.08 -16.67
N PRO A 61 -16.97 2.35 -16.61
CA PRO A 61 -17.47 3.59 -16.04
C PRO A 61 -17.19 3.64 -14.53
N PRO A 62 -16.86 4.82 -13.99
CA PRO A 62 -16.72 5.01 -12.55
C PRO A 62 -18.02 4.68 -11.82
N THR A 63 -17.90 3.99 -10.70
CA THR A 63 -19.05 3.55 -9.92
C THR A 63 -18.79 3.63 -8.42
N GLY A 64 -19.81 4.07 -7.68
CA GLY A 64 -19.88 3.93 -6.22
C GLY A 64 -20.57 2.64 -5.77
N LEU A 65 -20.91 1.75 -6.71
CA LEU A 65 -21.56 0.47 -6.47
C LEU A 65 -20.56 -0.68 -6.72
N ARG A 66 -20.71 -1.78 -5.98
CA ARG A 66 -19.87 -2.98 -6.11
C ARG A 66 -20.31 -3.86 -7.30
N VAL A 67 -20.36 -3.27 -8.49
CA VAL A 67 -20.77 -3.94 -9.73
C VAL A 67 -19.65 -3.77 -10.74
N PRO A 68 -18.78 -4.78 -10.92
CA PRO A 68 -17.69 -4.69 -11.88
C PRO A 68 -18.18 -4.85 -13.31
N THR A 69 -17.40 -4.31 -14.25
CA THR A 69 -17.51 -4.57 -15.68
C THR A 69 -16.75 -5.85 -16.02
N GLN A 70 -17.42 -6.78 -16.70
CA GLN A 70 -16.77 -7.99 -17.22
C GLN A 70 -16.10 -7.70 -18.55
N VAL A 71 -14.79 -7.94 -18.61
CA VAL A 71 -13.96 -7.73 -19.80
C VAL A 71 -13.44 -9.09 -20.31
N PRO A 72 -13.80 -9.52 -21.52
CA PRO A 72 -13.24 -10.74 -22.11
C PRO A 72 -11.72 -10.58 -22.32
N VAL A 73 -10.93 -11.53 -21.85
CA VAL A 73 -9.45 -11.48 -21.97
C VAL A 73 -8.88 -12.46 -23.00
N ASP A 74 -9.73 -13.30 -23.59
CA ASP A 74 -9.40 -14.23 -24.67
C ASP A 74 -10.59 -14.35 -25.64
N ASP A 75 -10.31 -14.37 -26.94
CA ASP A 75 -11.27 -14.28 -28.04
C ASP A 75 -12.07 -15.59 -28.26
N GLY A 76 -11.90 -16.61 -27.41
CA GLY A 76 -12.58 -17.90 -27.58
C GLY A 76 -12.72 -18.80 -26.35
N ALA A 77 -11.97 -18.57 -25.27
CA ALA A 77 -11.98 -19.43 -24.08
C ALA A 77 -13.04 -19.03 -23.03
N GLY A 78 -13.74 -17.91 -23.23
CA GLY A 78 -14.73 -17.41 -22.27
C GLY A 78 -14.13 -16.91 -20.94
N VAL A 79 -12.82 -16.64 -20.91
CA VAL A 79 -12.13 -16.09 -19.75
C VAL A 79 -12.47 -14.62 -19.61
N VAL A 80 -12.92 -14.22 -18.42
CA VAL A 80 -13.32 -12.86 -18.10
C VAL A 80 -12.44 -12.30 -16.97
N LEU A 81 -12.11 -11.03 -17.09
CA LEU A 81 -11.53 -10.20 -16.03
C LEU A 81 -12.62 -9.24 -15.55
N ASP A 82 -12.84 -9.19 -14.24
CA ASP A 82 -13.67 -8.13 -13.67
C ASP A 82 -12.83 -6.86 -13.50
N ALA A 83 -13.35 -5.73 -13.96
CA ALA A 83 -12.70 -4.43 -13.86
C ALA A 83 -13.65 -3.41 -13.23
N MET A 84 -13.12 -2.55 -12.39
CA MET A 84 -13.91 -1.50 -11.73
C MET A 84 -13.10 -0.24 -11.52
N ALA A 85 -13.66 0.90 -11.91
CA ALA A 85 -13.17 2.21 -11.54
C ALA A 85 -13.99 2.71 -10.35
N LEU A 86 -13.32 2.95 -9.21
CA LEU A 86 -14.02 3.46 -8.02
C LEU A 86 -14.28 4.95 -8.17
N ASP A 87 -15.55 5.34 -8.01
CA ASP A 87 -15.93 6.71 -7.77
C ASP A 87 -15.93 6.97 -6.24
N THR A 88 -14.79 7.39 -5.71
CA THR A 88 -14.62 7.69 -4.28
C THR A 88 -15.50 8.84 -3.80
N LEU A 89 -15.91 9.74 -4.69
CA LEU A 89 -16.81 10.83 -4.35
C LEU A 89 -18.24 10.33 -4.23
N ALA A 90 -18.72 9.51 -5.17
CA ALA A 90 -20.03 8.86 -5.06
C ALA A 90 -20.11 7.94 -3.84
N LEU A 91 -19.02 7.22 -3.51
CA LEU A 91 -18.91 6.44 -2.28
C LEU A 91 -19.03 7.32 -1.04
N LEU A 92 -18.27 8.41 -0.97
CA LEU A 92 -18.34 9.36 0.13
C LEU A 92 -19.74 9.92 0.30
N GLU A 93 -20.37 10.33 -0.80
CA GLU A 93 -21.73 10.85 -0.80
C GLU A 93 -22.75 9.83 -0.28
N ALA A 94 -22.70 8.58 -0.76
CA ALA A 94 -23.57 7.53 -0.28
C ALA A 94 -23.40 7.27 1.23
N ARG A 95 -22.16 7.19 1.71
CA ARG A 95 -21.85 6.97 3.13
C ARG A 95 -22.23 8.16 4.00
N TRP A 96 -22.03 9.39 3.51
CA TRP A 96 -22.41 10.58 4.25
C TRP A 96 -23.93 10.64 4.46
N ARG A 97 -24.74 10.31 3.46
CA ARG A 97 -26.21 10.28 3.62
C ARG A 97 -26.65 9.32 4.72
N GLU A 98 -26.01 8.15 4.86
CA GLU A 98 -26.26 7.21 5.95
C GLU A 98 -25.91 7.83 7.33
N VAL A 99 -24.75 8.47 7.43
CA VAL A 99 -24.23 9.08 8.67
C VAL A 99 -25.02 10.32 9.09
N ALA A 100 -25.26 11.23 8.15
CA ALA A 100 -25.96 12.49 8.37
C ALA A 100 -27.39 12.26 8.90
N ALA A 101 -28.08 11.23 8.41
CA ALA A 101 -29.41 10.87 8.91
C ALA A 101 -29.42 10.57 10.43
N VAL A 102 -28.38 9.90 10.93
CA VAL A 102 -28.20 9.62 12.37
C VAL A 102 -27.86 10.90 13.14
N LEU A 103 -26.98 11.74 12.59
CA LEU A 103 -26.54 12.99 13.21
C LEU A 103 -27.68 14.00 13.34
N VAL A 104 -28.45 14.23 12.27
CA VAL A 104 -29.61 15.14 12.26
C VAL A 104 -30.67 14.70 13.27
N ALA A 105 -30.92 13.38 13.38
CA ALA A 105 -31.86 12.86 14.37
C ALA A 105 -31.42 13.18 15.83
N ARG A 106 -30.11 13.21 16.09
CA ARG A 106 -29.52 13.51 17.41
C ARG A 106 -29.36 15.01 17.69
N PHE A 107 -29.03 15.80 16.67
CA PHE A 107 -28.72 17.23 16.76
C PHE A 107 -29.57 18.01 15.74
N PRO A 108 -30.90 18.13 15.97
CA PRO A 108 -31.80 18.77 15.02
C PRO A 108 -31.57 20.29 14.88
N GLU A 109 -30.87 20.90 15.83
CA GLU A 109 -30.46 22.32 15.78
C GLU A 109 -29.09 22.52 15.12
N SER A 110 -28.43 21.44 14.66
CA SER A 110 -27.15 21.55 13.96
C SER A 110 -27.36 21.56 12.45
N ASP A 111 -26.59 22.38 11.76
CA ASP A 111 -26.57 22.47 10.29
C ASP A 111 -25.83 21.28 9.63
N VAL A 112 -25.59 20.19 10.37
CA VAL A 112 -24.90 18.99 9.87
C VAL A 112 -25.65 18.36 8.68
N GLY A 113 -26.98 18.48 8.66
CA GLY A 113 -27.80 18.02 7.53
C GLY A 113 -27.63 18.87 6.26
N ASP A 114 -27.14 20.11 6.41
CA ASP A 114 -26.93 21.04 5.30
C ASP A 114 -25.52 20.92 4.69
N VAL A 115 -24.62 20.17 5.33
CA VAL A 115 -23.28 19.89 4.81
C VAL A 115 -23.39 19.03 3.56
N ALA A 116 -23.03 19.63 2.43
CA ALA A 116 -22.99 18.93 1.16
C ALA A 116 -21.89 17.86 1.16
N PRO A 117 -22.11 16.68 0.56
CA PRO A 117 -21.09 15.64 0.43
C PRO A 117 -19.76 16.13 -0.16
N GLU A 118 -19.84 17.07 -1.10
CA GLU A 118 -18.69 17.67 -1.77
C GLU A 118 -17.80 18.44 -0.78
N GLU A 119 -18.38 19.04 0.26
CA GLU A 119 -17.61 19.73 1.31
C GLU A 119 -16.77 18.75 2.14
N LEU A 120 -17.22 17.50 2.27
CA LEU A 120 -16.47 16.46 2.98
C LEU A 120 -15.28 15.95 2.19
N SER A 121 -15.29 16.09 0.86
CA SER A 121 -14.14 15.73 0.03
C SER A 121 -12.90 16.58 0.36
N ALA A 122 -13.10 17.75 0.99
CA ALA A 122 -12.02 18.59 1.51
C ALA A 122 -11.35 18.01 2.77
N LEU A 123 -11.97 17.02 3.44
CA LEU A 123 -11.33 16.32 4.56
C LEU A 123 -10.15 15.50 4.03
N PRO A 124 -8.91 15.80 4.48
CA PRO A 124 -7.74 15.15 3.94
C PRO A 124 -7.80 13.63 4.18
N GLY A 125 -7.71 12.85 3.11
CA GLY A 125 -7.52 11.41 3.22
C GLY A 125 -8.79 10.55 3.29
N ILE A 126 -9.98 11.16 3.32
CA ILE A 126 -11.23 10.42 3.47
C ILE A 126 -11.50 9.52 2.27
N GLN A 127 -11.18 9.97 1.05
CA GLN A 127 -11.39 9.22 -0.17
C GLN A 127 -10.47 8.00 -0.25
N GLU A 128 -9.23 8.12 0.21
CA GLU A 128 -8.26 7.03 0.26
C GLU A 128 -8.65 5.97 1.27
N VAL A 129 -9.13 6.36 2.47
CA VAL A 129 -9.62 5.41 3.48
C VAL A 129 -10.89 4.70 3.00
N LEU A 130 -11.82 5.42 2.36
CA LEU A 130 -13.01 4.83 1.77
C LEU A 130 -12.69 3.89 0.61
N GLY A 131 -11.76 4.27 -0.28
CA GLY A 131 -11.28 3.42 -1.36
C GLY A 131 -10.69 2.12 -0.82
N LEU A 132 -9.85 2.19 0.20
CA LEU A 132 -9.30 0.99 0.86
C LEU A 132 -10.39 0.14 1.52
N HIS A 133 -11.37 0.77 2.18
CA HIS A 133 -12.51 0.07 2.76
C HIS A 133 -13.28 -0.73 1.70
N GLU A 134 -13.57 -0.12 0.55
CA GLU A 134 -14.28 -0.81 -0.52
C GLU A 134 -13.43 -1.95 -1.14
N VAL A 135 -12.12 -1.74 -1.33
CA VAL A 135 -11.19 -2.82 -1.72
C VAL A 135 -11.22 -3.99 -0.73
N ALA A 136 -11.20 -3.70 0.58
CA ALA A 136 -11.25 -4.72 1.63
C ALA A 136 -12.53 -5.55 1.56
N GLU A 137 -13.67 -4.87 1.37
CA GLU A 137 -14.98 -5.51 1.25
C GLU A 137 -15.08 -6.39 -0.01
N LEU A 138 -14.53 -5.94 -1.13
CA LEU A 138 -14.46 -6.72 -2.37
C LEU A 138 -13.60 -7.97 -2.18
N ALA A 139 -12.43 -7.84 -1.57
CA ALA A 139 -11.55 -8.97 -1.30
C ALA A 139 -12.19 -9.99 -0.34
N ALA A 140 -12.96 -9.51 0.65
CA ALA A 140 -13.65 -10.36 1.62
C ALA A 140 -14.92 -11.03 1.06
N SER A 141 -15.42 -10.63 -0.12
CA SER A 141 -16.67 -11.16 -0.69
C SER A 141 -16.61 -12.64 -1.10
N GLY A 142 -15.40 -13.20 -1.28
CA GLY A 142 -15.18 -14.57 -1.77
C GLY A 142 -15.42 -14.76 -3.27
N ASN A 143 -15.74 -13.68 -4.01
CA ASN A 143 -15.99 -13.73 -5.45
C ASN A 143 -14.70 -13.84 -6.28
N TRP A 144 -13.57 -13.36 -5.73
CA TRP A 144 -12.27 -13.32 -6.40
C TRP A 144 -11.20 -14.05 -5.60
N ASP A 145 -10.18 -14.52 -6.30
CA ASP A 145 -8.97 -15.08 -5.71
C ASP A 145 -7.88 -13.99 -5.58
N HIS A 146 -7.93 -12.97 -6.46
CA HIS A 146 -6.96 -11.89 -6.53
C HIS A 146 -7.64 -10.55 -6.85
N VAL A 147 -7.45 -9.56 -5.96
CA VAL A 147 -7.83 -8.16 -6.17
C VAL A 147 -6.56 -7.35 -6.43
N ILE A 148 -6.47 -6.76 -7.62
CA ILE A 148 -5.36 -5.89 -8.03
C ILE A 148 -5.82 -4.45 -7.93
N VAL A 149 -5.06 -3.60 -7.26
CA VAL A 149 -5.39 -2.18 -7.06
C VAL A 149 -4.41 -1.32 -7.82
N ASP A 150 -4.90 -0.59 -8.82
CA ASP A 150 -4.14 0.46 -9.51
C ASP A 150 -4.29 1.77 -8.72
N CYS A 151 -3.25 2.12 -7.96
CA CYS A 151 -3.26 3.33 -7.15
C CYS A 151 -2.99 4.58 -8.02
N ALA A 152 -3.75 5.66 -7.82
CA ALA A 152 -3.61 6.90 -8.58
C ALA A 152 -2.18 7.47 -8.55
N SER A 153 -1.66 7.76 -7.34
CA SER A 153 -0.31 8.26 -7.13
C SER A 153 0.38 7.61 -5.94
N THR A 154 1.71 7.72 -5.87
CA THR A 154 2.46 7.34 -4.66
C THR A 154 1.91 8.03 -3.42
N ALA A 155 1.59 9.33 -3.49
CA ALA A 155 1.13 10.08 -2.33
C ALA A 155 -0.22 9.56 -1.81
N ASP A 156 -1.14 9.23 -2.72
CA ASP A 156 -2.47 8.71 -2.37
C ASP A 156 -2.36 7.29 -1.81
N ALA A 157 -1.53 6.44 -2.41
CA ALA A 157 -1.23 5.12 -1.87
C ALA A 157 -0.65 5.20 -0.45
N MET A 158 0.29 6.11 -0.20
CA MET A 158 0.86 6.30 1.13
C MET A 158 -0.18 6.79 2.14
N ARG A 159 -1.12 7.65 1.74
CA ARG A 159 -2.25 8.06 2.59
C ARG A 159 -3.18 6.90 2.87
N MET A 160 -3.53 6.12 1.85
CA MET A 160 -4.34 4.90 1.96
C MET A 160 -3.76 3.93 3.01
N LEU A 161 -2.43 3.78 3.04
CA LEU A 161 -1.73 2.88 3.95
C LEU A 161 -1.54 3.41 5.37
N THR A 162 -1.51 4.73 5.56
CA THR A 162 -1.17 5.35 6.86
C THR A 162 -2.37 5.89 7.63
N LEU A 163 -3.42 6.32 6.92
CA LEU A 163 -4.55 6.99 7.52
C LEU A 163 -5.48 6.11 8.36
N PRO A 164 -5.71 4.81 8.06
CA PRO A 164 -6.56 3.98 8.92
C PRO A 164 -6.14 4.02 10.40
N ALA A 165 -4.83 3.87 10.66
CA ALA A 165 -4.27 3.96 12.02
C ALA A 165 -4.40 5.36 12.64
N ALA A 166 -4.25 6.42 11.84
CA ALA A 166 -4.43 7.79 12.31
C ALA A 166 -5.90 8.09 12.67
N PHE A 167 -6.84 7.63 11.85
CA PHE A 167 -8.28 7.76 12.10
C PHE A 167 -8.69 7.02 13.37
N ALA A 168 -8.24 5.76 13.54
CA ALA A 168 -8.50 4.99 14.76
C ALA A 168 -7.98 5.73 16.02
N LEU A 169 -6.78 6.32 15.95
CA LEU A 169 -6.22 7.10 17.04
C LEU A 169 -7.05 8.35 17.36
N TYR A 170 -7.45 9.12 16.33
CA TYR A 170 -8.25 10.32 16.55
C TYR A 170 -9.63 9.99 17.10
N LEU A 171 -10.23 8.89 16.66
CA LEU A 171 -11.50 8.41 17.18
C LEU A 171 -11.38 8.03 18.66
N GLU A 172 -10.33 7.30 19.05
CA GLU A 172 -10.11 6.93 20.45
C GLU A 172 -9.82 8.15 21.34
N LYS A 173 -9.15 9.18 20.82
CA LYS A 173 -8.95 10.44 21.56
C LYS A 173 -10.23 11.27 21.71
N ALA A 174 -11.01 11.36 20.64
CA ALA A 174 -12.25 12.14 20.63
C ALA A 174 -13.33 11.48 21.50
N TRP A 175 -13.45 10.15 21.44
CA TRP A 175 -14.45 9.39 22.19
C TRP A 175 -13.92 8.04 22.68
N PRO A 176 -13.19 7.99 23.81
CA PRO A 176 -12.57 6.78 24.33
C PRO A 176 -13.53 5.60 24.53
N ARG A 177 -13.06 4.36 24.34
CA ARG A 177 -13.88 3.13 24.40
C ARG A 177 -14.61 2.96 25.74
N HIS A 178 -13.98 3.32 26.86
CA HIS A 178 -14.64 3.27 28.18
C HIS A 178 -15.85 4.23 28.28
N ARG A 179 -15.79 5.39 27.61
CA ARG A 179 -16.92 6.31 27.52
C ARG A 179 -18.00 5.79 26.60
N ARG A 180 -17.66 5.08 25.53
CA ARG A 180 -18.62 4.43 24.60
C ARG A 180 -19.42 3.33 25.31
N LEU A 181 -18.75 2.55 26.17
CA LEU A 181 -19.36 1.45 26.94
C LEU A 181 -20.17 1.93 28.17
N SER A 182 -19.87 3.11 28.73
CA SER A 182 -20.58 3.65 29.90
C SER A 182 -21.98 4.21 29.61
N VAL A 183 -22.42 4.22 28.34
CA VAL A 183 -23.66 4.86 27.87
C VAL A 183 -24.91 3.98 28.11
N GLY A 184 -24.84 3.02 29.05
CA GLY A 184 -25.83 1.95 29.28
C GLY A 184 -27.25 2.38 29.71
N LEU A 185 -27.56 3.68 29.73
CA LEU A 185 -28.89 4.25 30.03
C LEU A 185 -29.25 5.45 29.13
N ALA A 186 -28.59 5.64 27.98
CA ALA A 186 -28.88 6.79 27.14
C ALA A 186 -30.09 6.58 26.22
N ASP A 187 -30.66 7.69 25.76
CA ASP A 187 -31.78 7.69 24.81
C ASP A 187 -31.42 7.02 23.48
N ALA A 188 -32.44 6.65 22.70
CA ALA A 188 -32.27 5.95 21.42
C ALA A 188 -31.33 6.70 20.45
N LYS A 189 -31.30 8.03 20.51
CA LYS A 189 -30.46 8.88 19.67
C LYS A 189 -28.97 8.74 20.04
N THR A 190 -28.66 8.72 21.33
CA THR A 190 -27.29 8.52 21.81
C THR A 190 -26.82 7.08 21.57
N ALA A 191 -27.72 6.09 21.70
CA ALA A 191 -27.42 4.71 21.33
C ALA A 191 -27.06 4.58 19.84
N ALA A 192 -27.82 5.22 18.94
CA ALA A 192 -27.54 5.21 17.50
C ALA A 192 -26.17 5.86 17.17
N MET A 193 -25.80 6.94 17.85
CA MET A 193 -24.48 7.56 17.72
C MET A 193 -23.34 6.64 18.17
N VAL A 194 -23.52 5.94 19.29
CA VAL A 194 -22.52 4.96 19.78
C VAL A 194 -22.35 3.83 18.77
N VAL A 195 -23.45 3.31 18.20
CA VAL A 195 -23.41 2.26 17.16
C VAL A 195 -22.65 2.75 15.92
N LEU A 196 -22.89 3.98 15.47
CA LEU A 196 -22.18 4.56 14.33
C LEU A 196 -20.67 4.69 14.60
N VAL A 197 -20.30 5.22 15.77
CA VAL A 197 -18.91 5.40 16.17
C VAL A 197 -18.19 4.05 16.30
N GLU A 198 -18.82 3.05 16.91
CA GLU A 198 -18.25 1.70 17.01
C GLU A 198 -18.10 1.04 15.65
N ARG A 199 -19.05 1.27 14.71
CA ARG A 199 -18.91 0.78 13.32
C ARG A 199 -17.70 1.40 12.62
N LEU A 200 -17.49 2.71 12.77
CA LEU A 200 -16.33 3.41 12.19
C LEU A 200 -15.01 2.97 12.86
N ALA A 201 -15.01 2.78 14.18
CA ALA A 201 -13.86 2.26 14.92
C ALA A 201 -13.50 0.87 14.42
N ALA A 202 -14.48 -0.03 14.34
CA ALA A 202 -14.26 -1.41 13.87
C ALA A 202 -13.78 -1.43 12.41
N ALA A 203 -14.34 -0.59 11.53
CA ALA A 203 -13.90 -0.52 10.14
C ALA A 203 -12.44 -0.05 10.02
N THR A 204 -12.04 0.99 10.76
CA THR A 204 -10.66 1.50 10.74
C THR A 204 -9.66 0.55 11.40
N GLU A 205 -10.03 -0.14 12.48
CA GLU A 205 -9.25 -1.22 13.11
C GLU A 205 -9.05 -2.38 12.12
N ALA A 206 -10.12 -2.85 11.46
CA ALA A 206 -10.06 -3.94 10.48
C ALA A 206 -9.18 -3.59 9.26
N LEU A 207 -9.19 -2.32 8.82
CA LEU A 207 -8.29 -1.86 7.77
C LEU A 207 -6.81 -1.90 8.19
N GLY A 208 -6.51 -1.50 9.43
CA GLY A 208 -5.16 -1.64 9.97
C GLY A 208 -4.70 -3.09 10.01
N GLU A 209 -5.55 -3.99 10.52
CA GLU A 209 -5.28 -5.43 10.58
C GLU A 209 -5.12 -6.06 9.19
N LEU A 210 -5.89 -5.61 8.20
CA LEU A 210 -5.81 -6.04 6.81
C LEU A 210 -4.44 -5.71 6.22
N LEU A 211 -3.95 -4.49 6.40
CA LEU A 211 -2.67 -4.04 5.83
C LEU A 211 -1.46 -4.79 6.44
N ASP A 212 -1.61 -5.35 7.64
CA ASP A 212 -0.60 -6.19 8.28
C ASP A 212 -0.62 -7.65 7.78
N GLN A 213 -1.62 -8.06 6.98
CA GLN A 213 -1.71 -9.43 6.47
C GLN A 213 -0.70 -9.71 5.35
N PRO A 214 -0.10 -10.92 5.32
CA PRO A 214 0.94 -11.26 4.34
C PRO A 214 0.44 -11.39 2.90
N ASP A 215 -0.86 -11.54 2.70
CA ASP A 215 -1.53 -11.59 1.39
C ASP A 215 -1.94 -10.20 0.88
N VAL A 216 -1.62 -9.13 1.62
CA VAL A 216 -1.69 -7.75 1.15
C VAL A 216 -0.28 -7.27 0.83
N THR A 217 0.00 -7.06 -0.45
CA THR A 217 1.35 -6.73 -0.90
C THR A 217 1.36 -5.53 -1.83
N ALA A 218 2.52 -4.87 -1.93
CA ALA A 218 2.76 -3.78 -2.86
C ALA A 218 3.72 -4.20 -3.97
N HIS A 219 3.47 -3.71 -5.18
CA HIS A 219 4.35 -3.77 -6.34
C HIS A 219 4.80 -2.35 -6.65
N LEU A 220 6.11 -2.10 -6.57
CA LEU A 220 6.68 -0.78 -6.82
C LEU A 220 7.07 -0.66 -8.29
N VAL A 221 6.35 0.16 -9.05
CA VAL A 221 6.59 0.41 -10.46
C VAL A 221 7.42 1.69 -10.64
N LEU A 222 8.44 1.61 -11.49
CA LEU A 222 9.35 2.71 -11.80
C LEU A 222 9.82 2.65 -13.24
N THR A 223 10.29 3.77 -13.79
CA THR A 223 11.09 3.81 -15.01
C THR A 223 12.56 4.05 -14.64
N PRO A 224 13.53 3.61 -15.45
CA PRO A 224 14.95 3.78 -15.20
C PRO A 224 15.43 5.22 -15.52
N GLU A 225 14.82 6.19 -14.85
CA GLU A 225 15.12 7.62 -14.96
C GLU A 225 15.54 8.16 -13.59
N ARG A 226 16.51 9.08 -13.56
CA ARG A 226 17.14 9.57 -12.31
C ARG A 226 16.16 10.02 -11.23
N VAL A 227 15.19 10.85 -11.58
CA VAL A 227 14.21 11.36 -10.61
C VAL A 227 13.26 10.26 -10.15
N VAL A 228 12.91 9.33 -11.05
CA VAL A 228 11.98 8.24 -10.77
C VAL A 228 12.62 7.19 -9.87
N VAL A 229 13.88 6.83 -10.14
CA VAL A 229 14.68 5.93 -9.29
C VAL A 229 14.86 6.51 -7.89
N ALA A 230 15.24 7.79 -7.77
CA ALA A 230 15.37 8.43 -6.45
C ALA A 230 14.05 8.43 -5.65
N GLU A 231 12.91 8.62 -6.32
CA GLU A 231 11.58 8.53 -5.69
C GLU A 231 11.21 7.09 -5.32
N ALA A 232 11.53 6.11 -6.16
CA ALA A 232 11.30 4.70 -5.89
C ALA A 232 12.08 4.24 -4.65
N VAL A 233 13.34 4.66 -4.49
CA VAL A 233 14.15 4.35 -3.29
C VAL A 233 13.48 4.90 -2.02
N ARG A 234 13.02 6.16 -2.03
CA ARG A 234 12.30 6.76 -0.89
C ARG A 234 10.97 6.05 -0.60
N THR A 235 10.26 5.67 -1.65
CA THR A 235 8.98 4.97 -1.56
C THR A 235 9.17 3.59 -0.96
N LEU A 236 10.17 2.84 -1.42
CA LEU A 236 10.52 1.53 -0.88
C LEU A 236 10.90 1.60 0.60
N ALA A 237 11.73 2.58 0.99
CA ALA A 237 12.08 2.81 2.39
C ALA A 237 10.84 3.14 3.24
N SER A 238 9.89 3.91 2.70
CA SER A 238 8.65 4.27 3.41
C SER A 238 7.70 3.09 3.53
N LEU A 239 7.48 2.31 2.47
CA LEU A 239 6.66 1.09 2.49
C LEU A 239 7.23 0.07 3.48
N THR A 240 8.55 -0.13 3.45
CA THR A 240 9.24 -1.02 4.38
C THR A 240 9.08 -0.50 5.80
N LEU A 241 9.33 0.79 6.07
CA LEU A 241 9.14 1.36 7.40
C LEU A 241 7.72 1.12 7.90
N LEU A 242 6.69 1.36 7.08
CA LEU A 242 5.28 1.13 7.43
C LEU A 242 4.94 -0.33 7.71
N GLY A 243 5.77 -1.27 7.27
CA GLY A 243 5.54 -2.70 7.44
C GLY A 243 4.80 -3.35 6.27
N VAL A 244 4.68 -2.66 5.14
CA VAL A 244 4.03 -3.17 3.93
C VAL A 244 4.97 -4.14 3.22
N HIS A 245 4.46 -5.32 2.88
CA HIS A 245 5.23 -6.32 2.15
C HIS A 245 5.36 -5.89 0.68
N VAL A 246 6.58 -5.64 0.21
CA VAL A 246 6.84 -5.35 -1.22
C VAL A 246 7.17 -6.66 -1.92
N SER A 247 6.32 -7.09 -2.85
CA SER A 247 6.49 -8.35 -3.59
C SER A 247 7.51 -8.23 -4.73
N GLU A 248 7.43 -7.13 -5.47
CA GLU A 248 8.19 -6.91 -6.70
C GLU A 248 8.56 -5.43 -6.89
N LEU A 249 9.74 -5.20 -7.46
CA LEU A 249 10.13 -3.95 -8.09
C LEU A 249 10.04 -4.15 -9.60
N ILE A 250 9.17 -3.37 -10.25
CA ILE A 250 8.88 -3.50 -11.68
C ILE A 250 9.43 -2.30 -12.42
N VAL A 251 10.55 -2.48 -13.11
CA VAL A 251 11.17 -1.46 -13.94
C VAL A 251 10.52 -1.50 -15.32
N ASN A 252 9.65 -0.54 -15.59
CA ASN A 252 8.95 -0.40 -16.84
C ASN A 252 9.74 0.41 -17.88
N GLN A 253 9.34 0.30 -19.14
CA GLN A 253 9.90 1.05 -20.27
C GLN A 253 11.42 0.85 -20.44
N VAL A 254 11.89 -0.37 -20.20
CA VAL A 254 13.29 -0.74 -20.40
C VAL A 254 13.58 -0.94 -21.88
N LEU A 255 14.53 -0.19 -22.42
CA LEU A 255 15.06 -0.41 -23.75
C LEU A 255 16.00 -1.61 -23.68
N VAL A 256 15.52 -2.75 -24.14
CA VAL A 256 16.31 -3.98 -24.17
C VAL A 256 17.16 -3.96 -25.44
N GLN A 257 18.48 -4.10 -25.26
CA GLN A 257 19.38 -4.35 -26.37
C GLN A 257 19.14 -5.78 -26.86
N ASP A 258 18.88 -5.96 -28.15
CA ASP A 258 18.80 -7.29 -28.73
C ASP A 258 20.21 -7.91 -28.76
N ASP A 259 20.45 -8.92 -27.92
CA ASP A 259 21.72 -9.65 -27.86
C ASP A 259 22.04 -10.38 -29.19
N SER A 260 21.05 -10.55 -30.07
CA SER A 260 21.22 -11.11 -31.41
C SER A 260 21.61 -10.08 -32.48
N TYR A 261 21.62 -8.80 -32.13
CA TYR A 261 22.01 -7.71 -33.02
C TYR A 261 23.30 -7.04 -32.54
N GLU A 262 24.40 -7.31 -33.23
CA GLU A 262 25.62 -6.52 -33.07
C GLU A 262 25.37 -5.12 -33.65
N TYR A 263 25.21 -4.12 -32.79
CA TYR A 263 25.11 -2.69 -33.14
C TYR A 263 26.46 -2.13 -33.64
N VAL A 264 27.18 -2.90 -34.45
CA VAL A 264 28.50 -2.59 -34.99
C VAL A 264 28.29 -2.27 -36.47
N ASN A 265 28.47 -1.00 -36.85
CA ASN A 265 28.17 -0.41 -38.17
C ASN A 265 26.74 0.13 -38.37
N LEU A 266 26.11 0.66 -37.33
CA LEU A 266 24.94 1.52 -37.55
C LEU A 266 25.36 2.76 -38.37
N PRO A 267 24.51 3.23 -39.32
CA PRO A 267 24.72 4.52 -39.96
C PRO A 267 24.89 5.61 -38.91
N ALA A 268 25.78 6.59 -39.15
CA ALA A 268 25.83 7.80 -38.36
C ALA A 268 24.50 8.56 -38.51
N HIS A 269 23.57 8.30 -37.58
CA HIS A 269 22.22 8.83 -37.62
C HIS A 269 21.78 9.16 -36.18
N PRO A 270 21.24 10.36 -35.92
CA PRO A 270 20.92 10.82 -34.56
C PRO A 270 20.00 9.88 -33.76
N ALA A 271 19.14 9.11 -34.44
CA ALA A 271 18.26 8.14 -33.79
C ALA A 271 19.04 6.98 -33.11
N PHE A 272 20.13 6.51 -33.71
CA PHE A 272 20.93 5.44 -33.14
C PHE A 272 21.77 5.94 -31.97
N ASP A 273 22.32 7.15 -32.08
CA ASP A 273 23.05 7.80 -30.98
C ASP A 273 22.13 7.99 -29.78
N TRP A 274 20.93 8.55 -30.00
CA TRP A 274 19.93 8.73 -28.94
C TRP A 274 19.53 7.40 -28.29
N TYR A 275 19.30 6.35 -29.08
CA TYR A 275 18.92 5.03 -28.57
C TYR A 275 20.03 4.41 -27.70
N ALA A 276 21.28 4.49 -28.15
CA ALA A 276 22.44 4.01 -27.40
C ALA A 276 22.66 4.82 -26.11
N GLU A 277 22.56 6.15 -26.16
CA GLU A 277 22.64 7.02 -25.00
C GLU A 277 21.54 6.72 -23.98
N ARG A 278 20.31 6.47 -24.44
CA ARG A 278 19.19 6.10 -23.57
C ARG A 278 19.43 4.76 -22.87
N ILE A 279 19.89 3.73 -23.58
CA ILE A 279 20.25 2.45 -22.95
C ILE A 279 21.36 2.64 -21.91
N ALA A 280 22.39 3.44 -22.23
CA ALA A 280 23.48 3.72 -21.30
C ALA A 280 22.97 4.46 -20.04
N GLU A 281 22.09 5.44 -20.20
CA GLU A 281 21.43 6.14 -19.09
C GLU A 281 20.63 5.15 -18.24
N GLN A 282 19.77 4.31 -18.85
CA GLN A 282 18.96 3.34 -18.11
C GLN A 282 19.83 2.34 -17.34
N ARG A 283 20.92 1.85 -17.93
CA ARG A 283 21.89 0.97 -17.23
C ARG A 283 22.56 1.67 -16.05
N SER A 284 22.95 2.94 -16.19
CA SER A 284 23.48 3.72 -15.07
C SER A 284 22.45 3.86 -13.95
N MET A 285 21.19 4.15 -14.29
CA MET A 285 20.13 4.31 -13.30
C MET A 285 19.78 3.00 -12.57
N LEU A 286 19.86 1.86 -13.26
CA LEU A 286 19.74 0.55 -12.64
C LEU A 286 20.92 0.25 -11.69
N SER A 287 22.14 0.64 -12.06
CA SER A 287 23.30 0.53 -11.16
C SER A 287 23.16 1.43 -9.92
N ASP A 288 22.62 2.63 -10.07
CA ASP A 288 22.37 3.55 -8.95
C ASP A 288 21.27 2.99 -8.03
N LEU A 289 20.25 2.35 -8.59
CA LEU A 289 19.23 1.63 -7.83
C LEU A 289 19.88 0.50 -7.00
N ASP A 290 20.71 -0.34 -7.61
CA ASP A 290 21.39 -1.44 -6.91
C ASP A 290 22.28 -0.93 -5.78
N ALA A 291 23.00 0.18 -5.99
CA ALA A 291 23.82 0.80 -4.96
C ALA A 291 22.99 1.29 -3.77
N ALA A 292 21.75 1.71 -4.01
CA ALA A 292 20.85 2.24 -2.99
C ALA A 292 20.05 1.15 -2.23
N VAL A 293 19.58 0.11 -2.94
CA VAL A 293 18.67 -0.89 -2.35
C VAL A 293 19.27 -2.29 -2.20
N GLY A 294 20.49 -2.50 -2.71
CA GLY A 294 21.13 -3.81 -2.83
C GLY A 294 20.76 -4.52 -4.13
N ASP A 295 21.30 -5.73 -4.36
CA ASP A 295 20.97 -6.57 -5.51
C ASP A 295 19.59 -7.21 -5.35
N VAL A 296 18.56 -6.39 -5.47
CA VAL A 296 17.15 -6.78 -5.37
C VAL A 296 16.66 -7.30 -6.72
N ARG A 297 15.85 -8.35 -6.68
CA ARG A 297 15.19 -8.94 -7.85
C ARG A 297 14.28 -7.90 -8.52
N LEU A 298 14.46 -7.72 -9.83
CA LEU A 298 13.68 -6.77 -10.64
C LEU A 298 12.90 -7.50 -11.74
N VAL A 299 11.68 -7.03 -12.01
CA VAL A 299 10.94 -7.39 -13.22
C VAL A 299 11.15 -6.28 -14.25
N LEU A 300 11.83 -6.58 -15.34
CA LEU A 300 12.12 -5.63 -16.41
C LEU A 300 11.05 -5.75 -17.50
N VAL A 301 10.22 -4.72 -17.66
CA VAL A 301 9.17 -4.67 -18.67
C VAL A 301 9.66 -3.81 -19.85
N PRO A 302 9.62 -4.34 -21.09
CA PRO A 302 10.21 -3.66 -22.24
C PRO A 302 9.47 -2.38 -22.63
N HIS A 303 10.19 -1.43 -23.20
CA HIS A 303 9.62 -0.28 -23.88
C HIS A 303 9.09 -0.70 -25.26
N LEU A 304 7.77 -0.65 -25.46
CA LEU A 304 7.14 -0.93 -26.75
C LEU A 304 6.97 0.35 -27.56
N ALA A 305 7.03 0.25 -28.89
CA ALA A 305 6.86 1.41 -29.78
C ALA A 305 5.43 1.98 -29.77
N GLY A 306 4.44 1.16 -29.43
CA GLY A 306 3.05 1.57 -29.26
C GLY A 306 2.55 1.25 -27.86
N GLU A 307 1.48 1.92 -27.45
CA GLU A 307 0.82 1.64 -26.19
C GLU A 307 0.15 0.25 -26.24
N PRO A 308 0.41 -0.64 -25.26
CA PRO A 308 -0.19 -1.97 -25.23
C PRO A 308 -1.63 -1.87 -24.73
N ILE A 309 -2.55 -1.63 -25.66
CA ILE A 309 -3.99 -1.52 -25.38
C ILE A 309 -4.68 -2.87 -25.60
N GLY A 310 -5.49 -3.26 -24.62
CA GLY A 310 -6.33 -4.44 -24.66
C GLY A 310 -5.63 -5.73 -24.19
N PRO A 311 -6.41 -6.76 -23.79
CA PRO A 311 -5.88 -7.95 -23.14
C PRO A 311 -4.79 -8.70 -23.93
N LYS A 312 -4.89 -8.72 -25.26
CA LYS A 312 -3.88 -9.35 -26.11
C LYS A 312 -2.51 -8.64 -26.00
N ALA A 313 -2.46 -7.35 -26.27
CA ALA A 313 -1.23 -6.57 -26.23
C ALA A 313 -0.63 -6.51 -24.81
N LEU A 314 -1.48 -6.45 -23.78
CA LEU A 314 -1.06 -6.52 -22.39
C LEU A 314 -0.44 -7.86 -22.00
N GLY A 315 -1.00 -8.98 -22.50
CA GLY A 315 -0.39 -10.29 -22.33
C GLY A 315 0.98 -10.39 -23.01
N GLU A 316 1.07 -9.93 -24.27
CA GLU A 316 2.32 -9.90 -25.04
C GLU A 316 3.40 -9.05 -24.34
N LEU A 317 3.02 -7.93 -23.69
CA LEU A 317 3.93 -7.10 -22.89
C LEU A 317 4.55 -7.89 -21.73
N LEU A 318 3.75 -8.66 -20.98
CA LEU A 318 4.26 -9.43 -19.85
C LEU A 318 5.04 -10.67 -20.28
N ASP A 319 4.65 -11.31 -21.37
CA ASP A 319 5.43 -12.43 -21.94
C ASP A 319 6.83 -11.97 -22.37
N ALA A 320 6.97 -10.70 -22.78
CA ALA A 320 8.26 -10.09 -23.10
C ALA A 320 9.03 -9.55 -21.88
N SER A 321 8.45 -9.57 -20.68
CA SER A 321 9.13 -9.14 -19.46
C SER A 321 10.24 -10.10 -19.07
N ARG A 322 11.33 -9.57 -18.49
CA ARG A 322 12.50 -10.35 -18.07
C ARG A 322 12.69 -10.24 -16.57
N LEU A 323 12.86 -11.39 -15.91
CA LEU A 323 13.24 -11.41 -14.51
C LEU A 323 14.76 -11.23 -14.39
N ARG A 324 15.19 -10.14 -13.77
CA ARG A 324 16.57 -9.99 -13.29
C ARG A 324 16.66 -10.62 -11.91
N HIS A 325 17.47 -11.67 -11.79
CA HIS A 325 17.70 -12.36 -10.53
C HIS A 325 18.38 -11.45 -9.49
N GLY A 326 18.10 -11.72 -8.21
CA GLY A 326 18.58 -10.97 -7.05
C GLY A 326 17.88 -11.49 -5.79
N ALA A 327 18.14 -10.84 -4.65
CA ALA A 327 17.42 -11.09 -3.41
C ALA A 327 15.95 -10.61 -3.52
N PRO A 328 14.98 -11.23 -2.84
CA PRO A 328 13.64 -10.64 -2.75
C PRO A 328 13.70 -9.23 -2.16
N PRO A 329 12.70 -8.36 -2.44
CA PRO A 329 12.61 -7.07 -1.77
C PRO A 329 12.63 -7.24 -0.23
N PRO A 330 13.08 -6.22 0.51
CA PRO A 330 13.21 -6.31 1.96
C PRO A 330 11.87 -6.68 2.62
N ALA A 331 11.93 -7.62 3.56
CA ALA A 331 10.77 -7.96 4.36
C ALA A 331 10.42 -6.81 5.32
N PRO A 332 9.15 -6.68 5.72
CA PRO A 332 8.74 -5.74 6.76
C PRO A 332 9.57 -5.85 8.05
N PRO A 333 9.93 -4.71 8.67
CA PRO A 333 10.65 -4.68 9.93
C PRO A 333 9.86 -5.41 11.00
N ARG A 334 10.52 -6.39 11.64
CA ARG A 334 9.96 -7.12 12.80
C ARG A 334 10.77 -6.81 14.04
N PRO A 335 10.16 -6.27 15.11
CA PRO A 335 10.86 -6.02 16.35
C PRO A 335 11.18 -7.34 17.06
N VAL A 336 12.45 -7.54 17.39
CA VAL A 336 12.94 -8.65 18.21
C VAL A 336 13.28 -8.11 19.58
N VAL A 337 12.71 -8.71 20.63
CA VAL A 337 12.97 -8.32 22.01
C VAL A 337 13.74 -9.41 22.73
N ASP A 338 14.89 -9.05 23.28
CA ASP A 338 15.74 -9.94 24.09
C ASP A 338 16.22 -9.25 25.37
N ARG A 339 16.56 -10.06 26.38
CA ARG A 339 17.22 -9.57 27.60
C ARG A 339 18.73 -9.62 27.37
N GLU A 340 19.36 -8.45 27.28
CA GLU A 340 20.80 -8.30 27.08
C GLU A 340 21.58 -8.76 28.31
N SER A 341 21.14 -8.39 29.52
CA SER A 341 21.83 -8.71 30.77
C SER A 341 20.93 -8.52 32.01
N GLY A 342 21.43 -8.95 33.17
CA GLY A 342 20.80 -8.71 34.47
C GLY A 342 19.49 -9.46 34.73
N SER A 343 18.87 -9.17 35.88
CA SER A 343 17.60 -9.74 36.31
C SER A 343 16.84 -8.76 37.22
N GLY A 344 15.51 -8.90 37.31
CA GLY A 344 14.69 -7.99 38.09
C GLY A 344 14.93 -6.53 37.65
N LEU A 345 15.05 -5.60 38.60
CA LEU A 345 15.31 -4.18 38.32
C LEU A 345 16.67 -3.89 37.68
N ALA A 346 17.63 -4.82 37.78
CA ALA A 346 18.94 -4.68 37.14
C ALA A 346 18.95 -5.20 35.69
N ALA A 347 17.82 -5.71 35.18
CA ALA A 347 17.74 -6.22 33.82
C ALA A 347 17.92 -5.09 32.79
N VAL A 348 18.59 -5.42 31.69
CA VAL A 348 18.64 -4.59 30.48
C VAL A 348 17.99 -5.36 29.37
N TYR A 349 16.94 -4.80 28.79
CA TYR A 349 16.27 -5.34 27.60
C TYR A 349 16.69 -4.57 26.37
N ARG A 350 16.69 -5.25 25.23
CA ARG A 350 16.91 -4.67 23.91
C ARG A 350 15.73 -4.98 23.02
N LEU A 351 15.30 -3.97 22.28
CA LEU A 351 14.47 -4.12 21.11
C LEU A 351 15.35 -3.87 19.89
N ARG A 352 15.42 -4.83 18.96
CA ARG A 352 16.17 -4.73 17.71
C ARG A 352 15.21 -4.77 16.53
N ILE A 353 15.40 -3.88 15.55
CA ILE A 353 14.62 -3.84 14.32
C ILE A 353 15.57 -3.63 13.15
N GLU A 354 15.46 -4.46 12.12
CA GLU A 354 16.09 -4.20 10.83
C GLU A 354 15.29 -3.17 10.04
N LEU A 355 15.94 -2.08 9.68
CA LEU A 355 15.39 -0.95 8.94
C LEU A 355 16.25 -0.72 7.68
N PRO A 356 16.13 -1.60 6.67
CA PRO A 356 16.88 -1.45 5.44
C PRO A 356 16.45 -0.17 4.71
N GLN A 357 17.39 0.44 3.98
CA GLN A 357 17.16 1.61 3.12
C GLN A 357 16.71 2.89 3.84
N ILE A 358 16.81 2.95 5.17
CA ILE A 358 16.60 4.19 5.93
C ILE A 358 17.86 5.06 5.86
N ASP A 359 17.66 6.34 5.57
CA ASP A 359 18.67 7.37 5.75
C ASP A 359 18.87 7.66 7.25
N PRO A 360 20.06 7.34 7.83
CA PRO A 360 20.36 7.58 9.24
C PRO A 360 20.20 9.03 9.68
N GLU A 361 20.42 10.00 8.79
CA GLU A 361 20.32 11.44 9.13
C GLU A 361 18.87 11.87 9.32
N SER A 362 17.92 11.15 8.72
CA SER A 362 16.50 11.42 8.82
C SER A 362 15.79 10.61 9.93
N LEU A 363 16.51 9.69 10.58
CA LEU A 363 15.95 8.79 11.59
C LEU A 363 15.56 9.56 12.86
N THR A 364 14.30 9.44 13.25
CA THR A 364 13.75 10.01 14.48
C THR A 364 13.15 8.91 15.34
N LEU A 365 13.33 9.03 16.66
CA LEU A 365 12.79 8.09 17.64
C LEU A 365 12.03 8.85 18.71
N GLY A 366 10.89 8.30 19.08
CA GLY A 366 10.08 8.79 20.19
C GLY A 366 9.40 7.64 20.90
N ARG A 367 8.86 7.90 22.08
CA ARG A 367 7.98 6.96 22.78
C ARG A 367 6.71 7.69 23.18
N VAL A 368 5.57 7.05 22.94
CA VAL A 368 4.26 7.52 23.37
C VAL A 368 3.56 6.32 24.00
N ASP A 369 3.32 6.40 25.32
CA ASP A 369 2.72 5.34 26.11
C ASP A 369 3.45 3.98 25.94
N ASP A 370 2.74 3.00 25.39
CA ASP A 370 3.18 1.63 25.12
C ASP A 370 3.77 1.45 23.71
N ASP A 371 3.99 2.53 22.95
CA ASP A 371 4.50 2.46 21.58
C ASP A 371 5.85 3.17 21.41
N LEU A 372 6.73 2.53 20.63
CA LEU A 372 7.91 3.17 20.05
C LEU A 372 7.51 3.83 18.73
N ILE A 373 7.80 5.11 18.58
CA ILE A 373 7.62 5.87 17.34
C ILE A 373 8.94 5.89 16.59
N ILE A 374 8.95 5.37 15.37
CA ILE A 374 10.10 5.37 14.47
C ILE A 374 9.73 6.21 13.26
N GLY A 375 10.50 7.25 12.98
CA GLY A 375 10.29 8.10 11.81
C GLY A 375 11.52 8.19 10.92
N SER A 376 11.29 8.28 9.61
CA SER A 376 12.32 8.48 8.59
C SER A 376 11.68 9.09 7.35
N GLY A 377 12.36 10.02 6.68
CA GLY A 377 11.90 10.57 5.39
C GLY A 377 10.47 11.14 5.39
N GLY A 378 10.00 11.70 6.51
CA GLY A 378 8.63 12.22 6.66
C GLY A 378 7.57 11.17 7.01
N THR A 379 7.91 9.89 6.99
CA THR A 379 7.04 8.77 7.38
C THR A 379 7.27 8.41 8.84
N ARG A 380 6.22 7.98 9.56
CA ARG A 380 6.30 7.49 10.94
C ARG A 380 5.54 6.19 11.10
N ARG A 381 6.13 5.24 11.82
CA ARG A 381 5.48 4.01 12.28
C ARG A 381 5.42 3.95 13.79
N ARG A 382 4.29 3.46 14.30
CA ARG A 382 4.13 3.03 15.69
C ARG A 382 4.48 1.56 15.78
N VAL A 383 5.38 1.22 16.67
CA VAL A 383 5.76 -0.17 16.98
C VAL A 383 5.29 -0.46 18.40
N PRO A 384 4.23 -1.29 18.56
CA PRO A 384 3.76 -1.69 19.89
C PRO A 384 4.86 -2.38 20.68
N LEU A 385 5.08 -1.91 21.91
CA LEU A 385 6.08 -2.51 22.78
C LEU A 385 5.57 -3.85 23.34
N ALA A 386 6.46 -4.85 23.32
CA ALA A 386 6.25 -6.10 24.03
C ALA A 386 5.95 -5.83 25.51
N SER A 387 5.10 -6.66 26.12
CA SER A 387 4.58 -6.44 27.49
C SER A 387 5.68 -6.10 28.51
N VAL A 388 6.84 -6.75 28.44
CA VAL A 388 7.99 -6.51 29.33
C VAL A 388 8.58 -5.09 29.19
N LEU A 389 8.53 -4.49 28.01
CA LEU A 389 9.10 -3.18 27.71
C LEU A 389 8.18 -2.02 28.08
N ARG A 390 6.87 -2.27 28.19
CA ARG A 390 5.87 -1.26 28.57
C ARG A 390 6.16 -0.65 29.95
N ARG A 391 6.65 -1.47 30.89
CA ARG A 391 7.06 -1.07 32.25
C ARG A 391 8.55 -0.73 32.36
N CYS A 392 9.23 -0.49 31.25
CA CYS A 392 10.62 -0.07 31.24
C CYS A 392 10.74 1.40 30.83
N ILE A 393 11.84 2.05 31.18
CA ILE A 393 12.29 3.33 30.62
C ILE A 393 13.32 3.10 29.51
N VAL A 394 13.35 3.97 28.51
CA VAL A 394 14.36 3.94 27.44
C VAL A 394 15.68 4.51 27.98
N THR A 395 16.77 3.78 27.84
CA THR A 395 18.09 4.20 28.32
C THR A 395 19.05 4.60 27.20
N GLY A 396 18.74 4.26 25.96
CA GLY A 396 19.54 4.65 24.80
C GLY A 396 19.07 3.98 23.53
N ALA A 397 19.49 4.53 22.39
CA ALA A 397 19.24 3.96 21.07
C ALA A 397 20.51 4.09 20.21
N SER A 398 20.73 3.14 19.31
CA SER A 398 21.84 3.16 18.36
C SER A 398 21.46 2.45 17.08
N LEU A 399 21.81 3.01 15.93
CA LEU A 399 21.72 2.37 14.62
C LEU A 399 23.11 1.85 14.22
N ARG A 400 23.22 0.57 13.83
CA ARG A 400 24.45 -0.01 13.28
C ARG A 400 24.12 -0.72 11.98
N GLY A 401 24.68 -0.25 10.86
CA GLY A 401 24.22 -0.69 9.54
C GLY A 401 22.72 -0.39 9.39
N CYS A 402 21.92 -1.41 9.12
CA CYS A 402 20.46 -1.33 9.08
C CYS A 402 19.77 -1.73 10.39
N GLU A 403 20.48 -2.19 11.44
CA GLU A 403 19.84 -2.64 12.68
C GLU A 403 19.73 -1.49 13.69
N LEU A 404 18.50 -1.08 14.01
CA LEU A 404 18.20 -0.18 15.12
C LEU A 404 18.09 -1.00 16.41
N THR A 405 18.90 -0.64 17.41
CA THR A 405 18.80 -1.18 18.77
C THR A 405 18.33 -0.10 19.75
N VAL A 406 17.22 -0.34 20.44
CA VAL A 406 16.74 0.49 21.56
C VAL A 406 16.88 -0.29 22.86
N ARG A 407 17.52 0.30 23.86
CA ARG A 407 17.76 -0.29 25.18
C ARG A 407 16.77 0.23 26.21
N PHE A 408 16.35 -0.68 27.07
CA PHE A 408 15.35 -0.46 28.10
C PHE A 408 15.83 -0.98 29.44
N ARG A 409 15.45 -0.30 30.52
CA ARG A 409 15.58 -0.80 31.89
C ARG A 409 14.23 -0.78 32.61
N PRO A 410 13.92 -1.76 33.45
CA PRO A 410 12.77 -1.74 34.34
C PRO A 410 12.60 -0.41 35.05
N ASP A 411 11.39 0.13 35.01
CA ASP A 411 11.03 1.30 35.79
C ASP A 411 10.68 0.86 37.23
N PRO A 412 11.46 1.26 38.25
CA PRO A 412 11.21 0.86 39.63
C PRO A 412 9.83 1.23 40.17
N GLU A 413 9.18 2.25 39.61
CA GLU A 413 7.88 2.72 40.10
C GLU A 413 6.71 1.80 39.72
N VAL A 414 6.83 1.12 38.57
CA VAL A 414 5.76 0.28 37.99
C VAL A 414 6.15 -1.18 37.83
N TRP A 415 7.40 -1.56 38.15
CA TRP A 415 7.84 -2.95 38.06
C TRP A 415 7.16 -3.82 39.13
N PRO A 416 6.65 -5.02 38.76
CA PRO A 416 6.07 -5.93 39.75
C PRO A 416 7.12 -6.34 40.79
N LYS A 417 6.75 -6.19 42.06
CA LYS A 417 7.59 -6.52 43.23
C LYS A 417 7.66 -8.03 43.46
#